data_AF-X0U1B5-F1
#
_entry.id   AF-X0U1B5-F1
#
_cell.length_a   1.000
_cell.length_b   1.000
_cell.length_c   1.000
_cell.angle_alpha   90.00
_cell.angle_beta   90.00
_cell.angle_gamma   90.00
#
_symmetry.space_group_name_H-M   'P 1'
#
loop_
_entity.id
_entity.type
_entity.pdbx_description
1 polymer ?
#
loop_
_entity_poly.entity_id
_entity_poly.type
_entity_poly.pdbx_seq_one_letter_code
_entity_poly.pdbx_strand_id
1 'polypeptide(L)'
;MRNNNSLSRRGLVCGIVLLFIGLSVTSSISGYIGKMSNQSTNDDDYLVAYWEFDEGSGNTVHDSSGHDYDGTIYGATWTTGHSGDALDYDGVNDYVDLDAHSENLGFNKTDDLIFSVYFKATSTGSGCIYSMSHHWVGQYPEVHFVLNSNGTLKLQVWVGSC
;
A
#
# COMPACT_ATOMS: atom_id res chain seq x y z
N MET A 1 -40.32 36.15 37.36
CA MET A 1 -40.07 35.11 36.33
C MET A 1 -38.75 35.42 35.65
N ARG A 2 -37.64 34.82 36.11
CA ARG A 2 -36.30 35.02 35.53
C ARG A 2 -35.77 33.66 35.11
N ASN A 3 -35.25 33.62 33.89
CA ASN A 3 -35.05 32.47 33.03
C ASN A 3 -33.82 31.64 33.46
N ASN A 4 -34.02 30.48 34.10
CA ASN A 4 -32.95 29.60 34.58
C ASN A 4 -32.29 28.75 33.47
N ASN A 5 -32.56 29.05 32.19
CA ASN A 5 -32.18 28.20 31.05
C ASN A 5 -30.82 28.55 30.40
N SER A 6 -30.08 29.55 30.89
CA SER A 6 -28.78 29.92 30.31
C SER A 6 -27.61 29.11 30.86
N LEU A 7 -27.67 28.72 32.14
CA LEU A 7 -26.63 27.92 32.81
C LEU A 7 -26.68 26.43 32.41
N SER A 8 -27.88 25.86 32.29
CA SER A 8 -28.05 24.45 31.88
C SER A 8 -27.71 24.23 30.40
N ARG A 9 -28.04 25.16 29.51
CA ARG A 9 -27.67 25.10 28.08
C ARG A 9 -26.16 25.27 27.86
N ARG A 10 -25.50 26.13 28.63
CA ARG A 10 -24.03 26.30 28.56
C ARG A 10 -23.28 25.09 29.10
N GLY A 11 -23.77 24.48 30.17
CA GLY A 11 -23.22 23.24 30.73
C GLY A 11 -23.39 22.04 29.78
N LEU A 12 -24.56 21.90 29.14
CA LEU A 12 -24.84 20.81 28.22
C LEU A 12 -24.07 20.93 26.90
N VAL A 13 -23.90 22.15 26.37
CA VAL A 13 -23.06 22.39 25.17
C VAL A 13 -21.57 22.17 25.46
N CYS A 14 -21.05 22.62 26.61
CA CYS A 14 -19.67 22.32 26.99
C CYS A 14 -19.43 20.82 27.22
N GLY A 15 -20.40 20.12 27.84
CA GLY A 15 -20.32 18.68 28.05
C GLY A 15 -20.32 17.87 26.75
N ILE A 16 -21.12 18.28 25.76
CA ILE A 16 -21.15 17.63 24.43
C ILE A 16 -19.87 17.93 23.63
N VAL A 17 -19.37 19.16 23.64
CA VAL A 17 -18.11 19.52 22.95
C VAL A 17 -16.91 18.79 23.59
N LEU A 18 -16.87 18.63 24.91
CA LEU A 18 -15.86 17.82 25.60
C LEU A 18 -15.99 16.32 25.30
N LEU A 19 -17.22 15.80 25.13
CA LEU A 19 -17.46 14.41 24.72
C LEU A 19 -16.93 14.14 23.30
N PHE A 20 -17.03 15.11 22.37
CA PHE A 20 -16.54 14.95 20.99
C PHE A 20 -15.03 15.24 20.83
N ILE A 21 -14.43 16.13 21.64
CA ILE A 21 -12.97 16.34 21.67
C ILE A 21 -12.27 15.19 22.43
N GLY A 22 -12.92 14.61 23.44
CA GLY A 22 -12.41 13.45 24.20
C GLY A 22 -12.54 12.10 23.48
N LEU A 23 -13.36 12.00 22.44
CA LEU A 23 -13.48 10.81 21.57
C LEU A 23 -12.70 10.91 20.25
N SER A 24 -11.96 12.01 20.03
CA SER A 24 -11.20 12.24 18.79
C SER A 24 -9.73 12.56 19.04
N VAL A 25 -9.06 11.72 19.85
CA VAL A 25 -7.59 11.59 19.78
C VAL A 25 -7.17 10.14 19.93
N THR A 26 -7.60 9.30 18.99
CA THR A 26 -6.65 8.46 18.28
C THR A 26 -7.13 8.39 16.84
N SER A 27 -6.42 9.02 15.91
CA SER A 27 -6.33 8.36 14.60
C SER A 27 -5.65 7.03 14.90
N SER A 28 -6.39 5.92 14.89
CA SER A 28 -5.74 4.60 14.82
C SER A 28 -5.40 4.33 13.36
N ILE A 29 -4.47 5.12 12.82
CA ILE A 29 -3.39 4.51 12.04
C ILE A 29 -2.58 3.82 13.12
N SER A 30 -2.62 2.50 13.16
CA SER A 30 -1.95 1.73 14.20
C SER A 30 -0.47 1.61 13.83
N GLY A 31 0.19 2.76 13.77
CA GLY A 31 1.61 2.89 13.58
C GLY A 31 2.10 4.05 14.44
N TYR A 32 2.82 3.74 15.51
CA TYR A 32 3.85 4.65 16.05
C TYR A 32 3.45 5.76 17.05
N ILE A 33 2.93 5.44 18.24
CA ILE A 33 3.00 6.36 19.42
C ILE A 33 3.81 5.78 20.59
N GLY A 34 4.44 4.60 20.43
CA GLY A 34 5.15 3.90 21.52
C GLY A 34 6.68 3.79 21.42
N LYS A 35 7.30 4.01 20.25
CA LYS A 35 8.75 3.88 20.07
C LYS A 35 9.44 5.25 20.11
N MET A 36 9.40 5.94 21.25
CA MET A 36 10.47 6.87 21.63
C MET A 36 11.36 6.21 22.67
N SER A 37 11.97 5.09 22.27
CA SER A 37 13.21 4.61 22.84
C SER A 37 14.31 5.15 21.94
N ASN A 38 15.44 5.62 22.50
CA ASN A 38 16.68 5.86 21.76
C ASN A 38 17.25 4.52 21.25
N GLN A 39 16.48 3.86 20.39
CA GLN A 39 16.89 2.71 19.62
C GLN A 39 17.11 3.29 18.23
N SER A 40 18.29 3.06 17.66
CA SER A 40 18.49 3.25 16.22
C SER A 40 17.36 2.49 15.54
N THR A 41 16.34 3.20 15.07
CA THR A 41 15.31 2.61 14.23
C THR A 41 16.05 2.37 12.94
N ASN A 42 16.49 1.14 12.70
CA ASN A 42 16.74 0.73 11.33
C ASN A 42 15.41 1.01 10.63
N ASP A 43 15.38 2.00 9.74
CA ASP A 43 14.15 2.37 9.00
C ASP A 43 13.59 1.14 8.25
N ASP A 44 14.42 0.13 8.06
CA ASP A 44 14.12 -1.19 7.52
C ASP A 44 13.13 -2.02 8.37
N ASP A 45 12.89 -1.68 9.65
CA ASP A 45 11.94 -2.42 10.53
C ASP A 45 10.48 -2.31 10.03
N TYR A 46 10.20 -1.41 9.09
CA TYR A 46 8.90 -1.23 8.42
C TYR A 46 8.93 -1.49 6.92
N LEU A 47 10.10 -1.78 6.35
CA LEU A 47 10.24 -2.06 4.93
C LEU A 47 9.95 -3.54 4.68
N VAL A 48 8.80 -3.84 4.07
CA VAL A 48 8.43 -5.23 3.79
C VAL A 48 9.22 -5.79 2.61
N ALA A 49 9.34 -5.02 1.53
CA ALA A 49 10.06 -5.39 0.32
C ALA A 49 10.51 -4.14 -0.43
N TYR A 50 11.60 -4.25 -1.18
CA TYR A 50 12.13 -3.17 -2.00
C TYR A 50 12.85 -3.70 -3.23
N TRP A 51 12.30 -3.43 -4.41
CA TRP A 51 12.94 -3.76 -5.68
C TRP A 51 13.42 -2.48 -6.35
N GLU A 52 14.73 -2.37 -6.58
CA GLU A 52 15.36 -1.22 -7.23
C GLU A 52 15.13 -1.22 -8.75
N PHE A 53 15.06 -2.40 -9.36
CA PHE A 53 15.03 -2.61 -10.81
C PHE A 53 16.28 -2.06 -11.52
N ASP A 54 17.44 -2.21 -10.89
CA ASP A 54 18.74 -1.70 -11.37
C ASP A 54 19.72 -2.82 -11.81
N GLU A 55 19.25 -4.07 -11.93
CA GLU A 55 20.09 -5.22 -12.32
C GLU A 55 20.55 -5.15 -13.78
N GLY A 56 19.76 -4.52 -14.65
CA GLY A 56 20.07 -4.25 -16.06
C GLY A 56 20.19 -5.49 -16.96
N SER A 57 20.08 -6.70 -16.42
CA SER A 57 20.14 -7.97 -17.15
C SER A 57 19.59 -9.15 -16.34
N GLY A 58 19.33 -10.27 -17.01
CA GLY A 58 18.80 -11.48 -16.37
C GLY A 58 17.28 -11.47 -16.24
N ASN A 59 16.75 -12.43 -15.50
CA ASN A 59 15.31 -12.68 -15.33
C ASN A 59 14.87 -12.65 -13.86
N THR A 60 15.68 -12.07 -12.99
CA THR A 60 15.40 -11.92 -11.56
C THR A 60 15.47 -10.45 -11.20
N VAL A 61 14.51 -9.98 -10.40
CA VAL A 61 14.59 -8.70 -9.68
C VAL A 61 14.84 -9.01 -8.23
N HIS A 62 15.95 -8.51 -7.70
CA HIS A 62 16.39 -8.82 -6.35
C HIS A 62 15.73 -7.91 -5.34
N ASP A 63 15.26 -8.50 -4.24
CA ASP A 63 14.77 -7.74 -3.10
C ASP A 63 15.97 -7.17 -2.31
N SER A 64 16.02 -5.85 -2.25
CA SER A 64 17.03 -5.08 -1.52
C SER A 64 16.62 -4.79 -0.07
N SER A 65 15.44 -5.25 0.37
CA SER A 65 15.02 -5.10 1.78
C SER A 65 15.76 -6.05 2.74
N GLY A 66 16.42 -7.08 2.21
CA GLY A 66 17.09 -8.11 3.01
C GLY A 66 16.18 -9.23 3.49
N HIS A 67 14.98 -9.36 2.89
CA HIS A 67 14.01 -10.42 3.19
C HIS A 67 13.94 -11.52 2.13
N ASP A 68 14.77 -11.42 1.08
CA ASP A 68 14.89 -12.41 0.00
C ASP A 68 13.55 -12.65 -0.75
N TYR A 69 12.76 -11.58 -0.93
CA TYR A 69 11.52 -11.62 -1.73
C TYR A 69 11.79 -11.35 -3.21
N ASP A 70 12.71 -12.10 -3.81
CA ASP A 70 13.11 -11.95 -5.20
C ASP A 70 11.95 -12.26 -6.17
N GLY A 71 11.82 -11.47 -7.23
CA GLY A 71 10.82 -11.67 -8.28
C GLY A 71 11.39 -12.29 -9.54
N THR A 72 10.57 -13.04 -10.28
CA THR A 72 10.95 -13.59 -11.59
C THR A 72 10.31 -12.79 -12.72
N ILE A 73 11.11 -12.34 -13.69
CA ILE A 73 10.66 -11.56 -14.84
C ILE A 73 10.11 -12.48 -15.93
N TYR A 74 8.91 -12.18 -16.42
CA TYR A 74 8.31 -12.78 -17.60
C TYR A 74 7.98 -11.70 -18.64
N GLY A 75 8.47 -11.88 -19.87
CA GLY A 75 8.15 -11.04 -21.03
C GLY A 75 8.84 -9.67 -21.06
N ALA A 76 8.92 -8.98 -19.92
CA ALA A 76 9.53 -7.66 -19.81
C ALA A 76 11.04 -7.67 -20.13
N THR A 77 11.54 -6.53 -20.60
CA THR A 77 12.96 -6.35 -20.95
C THR A 77 13.59 -5.18 -20.21
N TRP A 78 14.89 -5.24 -19.96
CA TRP A 78 15.63 -4.16 -19.30
C TRP A 78 15.79 -2.94 -20.20
N THR A 79 15.63 -1.75 -19.62
CA THR A 79 15.75 -0.44 -20.28
C THR A 79 16.30 0.60 -19.31
N THR A 80 16.57 1.82 -19.79
CA THR A 80 16.95 2.93 -18.91
C THR A 80 15.73 3.49 -18.17
N GLY A 81 15.82 3.57 -16.85
CA GLY A 81 14.73 3.96 -15.95
C GLY A 81 14.69 5.45 -15.58
N HIS A 82 13.92 5.75 -14.53
CA HIS A 82 13.87 7.09 -13.92
C HIS A 82 15.21 7.47 -13.26
N SER A 83 15.82 6.49 -12.61
CA SER A 83 17.19 6.46 -12.10
C SER A 83 17.70 5.05 -12.42
N GLY A 84 18.92 4.91 -12.93
CA GLY A 84 19.47 3.61 -13.30
C GLY A 84 18.70 2.91 -14.44
N ASP A 85 18.42 1.63 -14.24
CA ASP A 85 17.68 0.77 -15.16
C ASP A 85 16.19 0.68 -14.76
N ALA A 86 15.40 -0.04 -15.56
CA ALA A 86 14.00 -0.34 -15.30
C ALA A 86 13.56 -1.50 -16.21
N LEU A 87 12.33 -1.98 -15.98
CA LEU A 87 11.66 -2.89 -16.90
C LEU A 87 10.76 -2.13 -17.87
N ASP A 88 10.90 -2.42 -19.16
CA ASP A 88 9.98 -2.05 -20.23
C ASP A 88 8.97 -3.18 -20.45
N TYR A 89 7.69 -2.81 -20.44
CA TYR A 89 6.55 -3.71 -20.57
C TYR A 89 5.85 -3.41 -21.90
N ASP A 90 5.81 -4.38 -22.82
CA ASP A 90 5.27 -4.23 -24.17
C ASP A 90 3.73 -4.20 -24.22
N GLY A 91 3.09 -4.56 -23.12
CA GLY A 91 1.65 -4.56 -22.93
C GLY A 91 0.93 -5.84 -23.41
N VAL A 92 1.64 -6.93 -23.67
CA VAL A 92 1.08 -8.22 -24.11
C VAL A 92 0.95 -9.21 -22.96
N ASN A 93 2.05 -9.63 -22.34
CA ASN A 93 2.05 -10.68 -21.32
C ASN A 93 3.19 -10.54 -20.31
N ASP A 94 3.53 -9.30 -19.97
CA ASP A 94 4.70 -8.96 -19.18
C ASP A 94 4.36 -8.73 -17.71
N TYR A 95 5.14 -9.33 -16.81
CA TYR A 95 4.99 -9.17 -15.36
C TYR A 95 6.23 -9.65 -14.60
N VAL A 96 6.33 -9.21 -13.35
CA VAL A 96 7.19 -9.83 -12.34
C VAL A 96 6.32 -10.72 -11.47
N ASP A 97 6.70 -12.00 -11.37
CA ASP A 97 6.06 -12.98 -10.52
C ASP A 97 6.66 -12.95 -9.11
N LEU A 98 5.79 -12.83 -8.12
CA LEU A 98 6.10 -12.82 -6.68
C LEU A 98 5.28 -13.89 -5.92
N ASP A 99 4.65 -14.83 -6.62
CA ASP A 99 3.73 -15.81 -6.02
C ASP A 99 4.39 -16.64 -4.91
N ALA A 100 5.69 -16.92 -5.04
CA ALA A 100 6.49 -17.63 -4.04
C ALA A 100 6.55 -16.91 -2.68
N HIS A 101 6.25 -15.61 -2.65
CA HIS A 101 6.33 -14.74 -1.47
C HIS A 101 4.97 -14.14 -1.08
N SER A 102 3.87 -14.62 -1.69
CA SER A 102 2.52 -14.08 -1.51
C SER A 102 1.99 -14.14 -0.07
N GLU A 103 2.44 -15.10 0.75
CA GLU A 103 2.07 -15.17 2.17
C GLU A 103 2.67 -14.03 3.00
N ASN A 104 3.85 -13.54 2.61
CA ASN A 104 4.61 -12.52 3.33
C ASN A 104 4.34 -11.10 2.80
N LEU A 105 4.16 -10.98 1.49
CA LEU A 105 3.78 -9.71 0.83
C LEU A 105 2.28 -9.42 0.94
N GLY A 106 1.54 -10.31 1.60
CA GLY A 106 0.10 -10.31 1.59
C GLY A 106 -0.58 -9.32 2.51
N PHE A 107 -1.77 -8.88 2.08
CA PHE A 107 -2.64 -8.05 2.91
C PHE A 107 -3.21 -8.86 4.07
N ASN A 108 -2.70 -8.63 5.28
CA ASN A 108 -3.40 -9.02 6.50
C ASN A 108 -4.34 -7.88 6.95
N LYS A 109 -5.52 -8.22 7.47
CA LYS A 109 -6.62 -7.28 7.79
C LYS A 109 -6.29 -6.26 8.90
N THR A 110 -5.12 -6.37 9.51
CA THR A 110 -4.73 -5.58 10.69
C THR A 110 -3.65 -4.55 10.44
N ASP A 111 -2.99 -4.59 9.28
CA ASP A 111 -1.73 -3.85 9.08
C ASP A 111 -1.93 -2.64 8.17
N ASP A 112 -1.21 -1.56 8.47
CA ASP A 112 -1.16 -0.36 7.63
C ASP A 112 -0.27 -0.65 6.40
N LEU A 113 -0.76 -0.33 5.19
CA LEU A 113 0.03 -0.47 3.97
C LEU A 113 0.55 0.88 3.48
N ILE A 114 1.85 0.93 3.19
CA ILE A 114 2.47 1.98 2.40
C ILE A 114 3.15 1.30 1.21
N PHE A 115 2.88 1.80 0.00
CA PHE A 115 3.61 1.38 -1.19
C PHE A 115 3.96 2.62 -2.02
N SER A 116 5.12 2.59 -2.66
CA SER A 116 5.61 3.63 -3.56
C SER A 116 6.12 2.97 -4.83
N VAL A 117 5.91 3.62 -5.97
CA VAL A 117 6.35 3.10 -7.26
C VAL A 117 6.61 4.24 -8.23
N TYR A 118 7.68 4.10 -9.02
CA TYR A 118 7.94 4.93 -10.19
C TYR A 118 7.50 4.17 -11.42
N PHE A 119 6.66 4.78 -12.26
CA PHE A 119 6.25 4.19 -13.52
C PHE A 119 6.11 5.27 -14.59
N LYS A 120 6.25 4.86 -15.85
CA LYS A 120 6.00 5.70 -17.02
C LYS A 120 5.07 4.96 -17.96
N ALA A 121 3.89 5.52 -18.19
CA ALA A 121 2.94 4.95 -19.13
C ALA A 121 3.07 5.61 -20.51
N THR A 122 3.30 4.80 -21.53
CA THR A 122 3.34 5.21 -22.94
C THR A 122 2.12 4.70 -23.73
N SER A 123 1.47 3.63 -23.25
CA SER A 123 0.24 3.07 -23.80
C SER A 123 -0.98 3.92 -23.43
N THR A 124 -1.96 3.96 -24.33
CA THR A 124 -3.29 4.54 -24.08
C THR A 124 -4.29 3.49 -23.56
N GLY A 125 -3.88 2.23 -23.43
CA GLY A 125 -4.69 1.16 -22.83
C GLY A 125 -4.72 1.23 -21.31
N SER A 126 -5.62 0.47 -20.70
CA SER A 126 -5.54 0.22 -19.25
C SER A 126 -4.46 -0.82 -18.96
N GLY A 127 -3.79 -0.71 -17.82
CA GLY A 127 -2.77 -1.66 -17.37
C GLY A 127 -2.78 -1.85 -15.86
N CYS A 128 -2.39 -3.04 -15.41
CA CYS A 128 -2.17 -3.31 -13.99
C CYS A 128 -0.74 -2.93 -13.62
N ILE A 129 -0.55 -2.14 -12.57
CA ILE A 129 0.77 -1.79 -12.01
C ILE A 129 1.14 -2.79 -10.91
N TYR A 130 0.16 -3.16 -10.09
CA TYR A 130 0.33 -4.16 -9.04
C TYR A 130 -0.98 -4.91 -8.86
N SER A 131 -0.90 -6.23 -8.75
CA SER A 131 -2.02 -7.08 -8.38
C SER A 131 -1.58 -8.12 -7.39
N MET A 132 -2.44 -8.37 -6.42
CA MET A 132 -2.26 -9.47 -5.48
C MET A 132 -3.59 -10.16 -5.25
N SER A 133 -3.54 -11.49 -5.20
CA SER A 133 -4.61 -12.31 -4.65
C SER A 133 -4.03 -13.27 -3.62
N HIS A 134 -4.77 -13.55 -2.55
CA HIS A 134 -4.37 -14.56 -1.57
C HIS A 134 -5.47 -15.60 -1.42
N HIS A 135 -5.12 -16.87 -1.51
CA HIS A 135 -6.07 -17.97 -1.39
C HIS A 135 -6.25 -18.35 0.09
N TRP A 136 -7.28 -17.80 0.74
CA TRP A 136 -7.74 -18.31 2.03
C TRP A 136 -9.22 -18.67 1.96
N VAL A 137 -9.50 -19.98 2.04
CA VAL A 137 -10.83 -20.55 2.32
C VAL A 137 -11.96 -20.01 1.43
N GLY A 138 -11.80 -20.12 0.10
CA GLY A 138 -12.89 -19.92 -0.86
C GLY A 138 -13.30 -18.47 -1.11
N GLN A 139 -12.60 -17.49 -0.55
CA GLN A 139 -12.73 -16.07 -0.92
C GLN A 139 -11.36 -15.52 -1.31
N TYR A 140 -11.31 -14.80 -2.44
CA TYR A 140 -10.11 -14.15 -2.93
C TYR A 140 -10.21 -12.65 -2.61
N PRO A 141 -9.55 -12.16 -1.54
CA PRO A 141 -9.21 -10.76 -1.48
C PRO A 141 -8.28 -10.45 -2.66
N GLU A 142 -8.69 -9.51 -3.48
CA GLU A 142 -7.93 -9.01 -4.61
C GLU A 142 -7.63 -7.54 -4.36
N VAL A 143 -6.35 -7.18 -4.45
CA VAL A 143 -5.91 -5.78 -4.44
C VAL A 143 -5.25 -5.48 -5.77
N HIS A 144 -5.77 -4.46 -6.45
CA HIS A 144 -5.31 -4.04 -7.76
C HIS A 144 -5.01 -2.55 -7.73
N PHE A 145 -3.81 -2.19 -8.19
CA PHE A 145 -3.45 -0.84 -8.55
C PHE A 145 -3.40 -0.74 -10.07
N VAL A 146 -4.34 0.01 -10.64
CA VAL A 146 -4.62 0.01 -12.07
C VAL A 146 -4.47 1.42 -12.63
N LEU A 147 -3.77 1.53 -13.76
CA LEU A 147 -3.83 2.70 -14.63
C LEU A 147 -4.94 2.49 -15.65
N ASN A 148 -5.96 3.35 -15.62
CA ASN A 148 -7.03 3.30 -16.60
C ASN A 148 -6.61 4.00 -17.90
N SER A 149 -7.20 3.61 -19.02
CA SER A 149 -6.99 4.24 -20.34
C SER A 149 -7.25 5.75 -20.40
N ASN A 150 -8.00 6.30 -19.45
CA ASN A 150 -8.23 7.74 -19.31
C ASN A 150 -7.15 8.47 -18.48
N GLY A 151 -6.06 7.79 -18.11
CA GLY A 151 -4.94 8.34 -17.35
C GLY A 151 -5.16 8.41 -15.83
N THR A 152 -6.31 7.95 -15.32
CA THR A 152 -6.57 7.90 -13.88
C THR A 152 -5.98 6.66 -13.23
N LEU A 153 -5.48 6.82 -12.02
CA LEU A 153 -5.09 5.71 -11.16
C LEU A 153 -6.27 5.25 -10.31
N LYS A 154 -6.42 3.94 -10.17
CA LYS A 154 -7.48 3.31 -9.38
C LYS A 154 -6.88 2.24 -8.48
N LEU A 155 -7.06 2.41 -7.18
CA LEU A 155 -6.87 1.36 -6.20
C LEU A 155 -8.19 0.64 -5.99
N GLN A 156 -8.22 -0.67 -6.19
CA GLN A 156 -9.39 -1.51 -5.95
C GLN A 156 -9.03 -2.57 -4.92
N VAL A 157 -9.95 -2.77 -3.98
CA VAL A 157 -9.91 -3.88 -3.04
C VAL A 157 -11.26 -4.58 -3.16
N TRP A 158 -11.25 -5.88 -3.47
CA TRP A 158 -12.46 -6.68 -3.62
C TRP A 158 -12.31 -8.00 -2.87
N VAL A 159 -13.44 -8.57 -2.47
CA VAL A 159 -13.56 -9.94 -1.99
C VAL A 159 -14.70 -10.58 -2.75
N GLY A 160 -14.44 -11.75 -3.34
CA GLY A 160 -15.46 -12.62 -3.96
C GLY A 160 -16.78 -12.60 -3.22
N SER A 161 -17.87 -12.19 -3.89
CA SER A 161 -19.22 -12.38 -3.36
C SER A 161 -19.50 -13.88 -3.26
N CYS A 162 -19.83 -14.33 -2.05
CA CYS A 162 -20.36 -15.67 -1.78
C CYS A 162 -21.71 -15.90 -2.47
#